data_AF-A0A966Q6Q4-F1
#
_entry.id   AF-A0A966Q6Q4-F1
#
_cell.length_a   1.000
_cell.length_b   1.000
_cell.length_c   1.000
_cell.angle_alpha   90.00
_cell.angle_beta   90.00
_cell.angle_gamma   90.00
#
_symmetry.space_group_name_H-M   'P 1'
#
loop_
_entity.id
_entity.type
_entity.pdbx_description
1 polymer ?
#
loop_
_entity_poly.entity_id
_entity_poly.type
_entity_poly.pdbx_seq_one_letter_code
_entity_poly.pdbx_strand_id
1 'polypeptide(L)'
;RPADSSLWFYGDTPDLMWIKNRSTTGLHTITDTVRGVGLNLVTSSAAIETSYPGVTEMNKFGMSIINDSTSILNGSGNSHVYWGWKGGGNAVSNATGNASSVMISANPTAGFSVATGVSSGITGVITVGHGLGAAPSMVIFKNRDYADSHYVWHTSIGTAQNYLQLNSTAATGSSTAIWGQIMSSTLVGLNQSSFFSAANQKFVLYSWTAIPGYSAFGSYTGNGSADGTFVYLGFRPRFLLIKNTTTAGYSWILEDSVRDQYNVASTRLLPNTTDAEATGTHLIDFLSNGFKLRNTDSNTNSVSGTSVYIYAAFAEIPFKFSRAR
;
A
#
# COMPACT_ATOMS: atom_id res chain seq x y z
N ARG A 1 -17.36 -6.25 -19.39
CA ARG A 1 -16.82 -6.64 -18.08
C ARG A 1 -15.62 -5.72 -17.81
N PRO A 2 -15.76 -4.56 -17.17
CA PRO A 2 -14.62 -3.66 -17.05
C PRO A 2 -13.82 -4.00 -15.78
N ALA A 3 -12.58 -4.39 -16.01
CA ALA A 3 -11.45 -4.50 -15.08
C ALA A 3 -11.54 -5.54 -13.93
N ASP A 4 -10.50 -6.39 -13.89
CA ASP A 4 -10.31 -7.47 -12.93
C ASP A 4 -10.07 -6.88 -11.52
N SER A 5 -11.06 -7.00 -10.62
CA SER A 5 -10.92 -6.64 -9.21
C SER A 5 -10.03 -7.65 -8.50
N SER A 6 -8.87 -7.21 -8.03
CA SER A 6 -7.83 -8.09 -7.50
C SER A 6 -7.77 -8.18 -5.98
N LEU A 7 -8.44 -7.32 -5.22
CA LEU A 7 -8.52 -7.44 -3.75
C LEU A 7 -9.93 -7.24 -3.17
N TRP A 8 -10.80 -6.60 -3.93
CA TRP A 8 -12.08 -6.14 -3.43
C TRP A 8 -13.19 -7.17 -3.69
N PHE A 9 -14.01 -7.44 -2.66
CA PHE A 9 -15.15 -8.35 -2.73
C PHE A 9 -16.42 -7.63 -3.15
N TYR A 10 -17.17 -8.26 -4.04
CA TYR A 10 -18.52 -7.86 -4.38
C TYR A 10 -19.40 -7.80 -3.12
N GLY A 11 -19.95 -6.63 -2.78
CA GLY A 11 -20.89 -6.45 -1.65
C GLY A 11 -20.54 -5.37 -0.63
N ASP A 12 -19.30 -4.88 -0.60
CA ASP A 12 -18.83 -3.85 0.34
C ASP A 12 -18.29 -2.61 -0.39
N THR A 13 -18.48 -1.38 0.10
CA THR A 13 -17.84 -0.20 -0.53
C THR A 13 -16.38 -0.07 -0.06
N PRO A 14 -15.37 0.02 -0.95
CA PRO A 14 -13.99 0.27 -0.53
C PRO A 14 -13.83 1.72 -0.07
N ASP A 15 -12.99 1.94 0.94
CA ASP A 15 -12.60 3.28 1.37
C ASP A 15 -11.32 3.74 0.69
N LEU A 16 -10.50 2.81 0.21
CA LEU A 16 -9.28 3.06 -0.54
C LEU A 16 -9.30 2.26 -1.82
N MET A 17 -8.96 2.88 -2.94
CA MET A 17 -8.70 2.20 -4.20
C MET A 17 -7.34 2.60 -4.77
N TRP A 18 -6.53 1.59 -5.07
CA TRP A 18 -5.29 1.73 -5.81
C TRP A 18 -5.51 1.18 -7.22
N ILE A 19 -5.33 2.02 -8.23
CA ILE A 19 -5.65 1.78 -9.63
C ILE A 19 -4.38 1.85 -10.47
N LYS A 20 -4.29 0.99 -11.49
CA LYS A 20 -3.19 1.00 -12.46
C LYS A 20 -3.68 0.61 -13.87
N ASN A 21 -3.29 1.40 -14.86
CA ASN A 21 -3.33 1.00 -16.27
C ASN A 21 -2.18 0.01 -16.55
N ARG A 22 -2.51 -1.13 -17.16
CA ARG A 22 -1.58 -2.23 -17.44
C ARG A 22 -1.05 -2.24 -18.87
N SER A 23 -1.75 -1.59 -19.80
CA SER A 23 -1.50 -1.73 -21.24
C SER A 23 -0.46 -0.75 -21.77
N THR A 24 -0.30 0.40 -21.14
CA THR A 24 0.60 1.47 -21.60
C THR A 24 1.37 2.07 -20.43
N THR A 25 2.22 3.06 -20.73
CA THR A 25 2.68 3.98 -19.70
C THR A 25 1.46 4.61 -19.04
N GLY A 26 1.37 4.47 -17.72
CA GLY A 26 0.19 4.85 -16.96
C GLY A 26 0.51 4.93 -15.47
N LEU A 27 -0.10 5.89 -14.79
CA LEU A 27 0.20 6.16 -13.39
C LEU A 27 -0.41 5.08 -12.49
N HIS A 28 0.28 4.79 -11.39
CA HIS A 28 -0.35 4.17 -10.22
C HIS A 28 -1.03 5.26 -9.41
N THR A 29 -2.35 5.19 -9.25
CA THR A 29 -3.14 6.21 -8.56
C THR A 29 -3.86 5.66 -7.35
N ILE A 30 -3.89 6.43 -6.27
CA ILE A 30 -4.62 6.14 -5.04
C ILE A 30 -5.72 7.18 -4.83
N THR A 31 -6.95 6.71 -4.66
CA THR A 31 -8.11 7.50 -4.26
C THR A 31 -8.74 6.90 -3.00
N ASP A 32 -9.34 7.74 -2.15
CA ASP A 32 -10.08 7.29 -0.97
C ASP A 32 -11.26 8.18 -0.62
N THR A 33 -12.18 7.61 0.15
CA THR A 33 -13.43 8.24 0.58
C THR A 33 -13.22 9.38 1.57
N VAL A 34 -12.14 9.36 2.36
CA VAL A 34 -11.88 10.35 3.42
C VAL A 34 -11.39 11.67 2.85
N ARG A 35 -10.50 11.62 1.85
CA ARG A 35 -10.08 12.81 1.09
C ARG A 35 -11.19 13.28 0.15
N GLY A 36 -11.98 12.34 -0.37
CA GLY A 36 -13.07 12.58 -1.30
C GLY A 36 -12.76 12.02 -2.68
N VAL A 37 -13.80 11.46 -3.31
CA VAL A 37 -13.75 11.00 -4.71
C VAL A 37 -13.41 12.17 -5.63
N GLY A 38 -12.50 11.97 -6.59
CA GLY A 38 -11.98 12.98 -7.51
C GLY A 38 -10.56 13.48 -7.16
N LEU A 39 -10.09 13.23 -5.94
CA LEU A 39 -8.71 13.50 -5.54
C LEU A 39 -7.85 12.25 -5.70
N ASN A 40 -6.67 12.43 -6.27
CA ASN A 40 -5.75 11.34 -6.56
C ASN A 40 -4.34 11.65 -6.04
N LEU A 41 -3.69 10.59 -5.57
CA LEU A 41 -2.27 10.57 -5.27
C LEU A 41 -1.57 9.60 -6.22
N VAL A 42 -0.40 9.98 -6.73
CA VAL A 42 0.34 9.18 -7.72
C VAL A 42 1.52 8.50 -7.04
N THR A 43 1.46 7.18 -6.85
CA THR A 43 2.50 6.47 -6.08
C THR A 43 3.85 6.41 -6.77
N SER A 44 3.90 6.64 -8.08
CA SER A 44 5.12 6.69 -8.87
C SER A 44 5.75 8.09 -8.93
N SER A 45 5.23 9.06 -8.16
CA SER A 45 5.68 10.45 -8.17
C SER A 45 5.68 11.06 -6.78
N ALA A 46 6.46 12.12 -6.59
CA ALA A 46 6.39 12.97 -5.39
C ALA A 46 5.33 14.08 -5.51
N ALA A 47 4.60 14.15 -6.64
CA ALA A 47 3.64 15.20 -6.91
C ALA A 47 2.66 15.43 -5.74
N ILE A 48 2.23 16.69 -5.61
CA ILE A 48 1.14 17.05 -4.69
C ILE A 48 -0.15 16.34 -5.05
N GLU A 49 -1.10 16.34 -4.11
CA GLU A 49 -2.47 15.91 -4.41
C GLU A 49 -3.03 16.73 -5.58
N THR A 50 -3.63 16.02 -6.53
CA THR A 50 -4.17 16.64 -7.74
C THR A 50 -5.60 16.19 -7.95
N SER A 51 -6.42 17.13 -8.43
CA SER A 51 -7.75 16.84 -8.94
C SER A 51 -7.60 16.45 -10.41
N TYR A 52 -7.90 15.20 -10.74
CA TYR A 52 -8.04 14.74 -12.13
C TYR A 52 -9.53 14.48 -12.40
N PRO A 53 -10.03 14.58 -13.65
CA PRO A 53 -11.29 13.95 -14.01
C PRO A 53 -11.11 12.45 -13.73
N GLY A 54 -11.72 11.95 -12.66
CA GLY A 54 -11.32 10.66 -12.09
C GLY A 54 -12.48 9.88 -11.51
N VAL A 55 -12.19 9.10 -10.47
CA VAL A 55 -13.21 8.36 -9.73
C VAL A 55 -14.22 9.34 -9.15
N THR A 56 -15.47 9.22 -9.55
CA THR A 56 -16.58 10.06 -9.08
C THR A 56 -17.45 9.36 -8.07
N GLU A 57 -17.32 8.05 -7.97
CA GLU A 57 -18.04 7.25 -6.98
C GLU A 57 -17.23 5.98 -6.71
N MET A 58 -17.22 5.57 -5.44
CA MET A 58 -16.85 4.22 -5.05
C MET A 58 -18.07 3.61 -4.38
N ASN A 59 -18.48 2.42 -4.82
CA ASN A 59 -19.63 1.73 -4.27
C ASN A 59 -19.39 0.22 -4.20
N LYS A 60 -20.39 -0.49 -3.68
CA LYS A 60 -20.35 -1.94 -3.51
C LYS A 60 -20.27 -2.76 -4.81
N PHE A 61 -20.23 -2.11 -5.97
CA PHE A 61 -20.09 -2.72 -7.29
C PHE A 61 -18.78 -2.32 -7.99
N GLY A 62 -17.97 -1.46 -7.38
CA GLY A 62 -16.71 -0.98 -7.93
C GLY A 62 -16.62 0.54 -7.86
N MET A 63 -16.26 1.17 -8.99
CA MET A 63 -16.12 2.61 -9.08
C MET A 63 -16.74 3.17 -10.37
N SER A 64 -17.26 4.38 -10.28
CA SER A 64 -17.64 5.19 -11.43
C SER A 64 -16.49 6.12 -11.76
N ILE A 65 -16.11 6.20 -13.03
CA ILE A 65 -15.00 7.03 -13.52
C ILE A 65 -15.54 7.89 -14.67
N ILE A 66 -15.36 9.20 -14.60
CA ILE A 66 -15.64 10.05 -15.76
C ILE A 66 -14.49 9.91 -16.76
N ASN A 67 -14.84 9.78 -18.04
CA ASN A 67 -13.88 9.64 -19.12
C ASN A 67 -12.85 10.79 -19.09
N ASP A 68 -11.58 10.43 -18.96
CA ASP A 68 -10.48 11.39 -18.97
C ASP A 68 -9.71 11.24 -20.28
N SER A 69 -9.55 12.38 -20.97
CA SER A 69 -8.64 12.58 -22.10
C SER A 69 -7.21 12.07 -21.87
N THR A 70 -6.76 11.88 -20.62
CA THR A 70 -5.40 11.44 -20.29
C THR A 70 -5.20 9.92 -20.28
N SER A 71 -6.25 9.10 -20.42
CA SER A 71 -6.18 7.62 -20.42
C SER A 71 -5.60 6.96 -19.15
N ILE A 72 -5.46 7.72 -18.05
CA ILE A 72 -4.84 7.26 -16.80
C ILE A 72 -5.72 6.24 -16.06
N LEU A 73 -7.03 6.49 -15.99
CA LEU A 73 -7.98 5.70 -15.21
C LEU A 73 -8.98 4.90 -16.04
N ASN A 74 -9.30 5.37 -17.25
CA ASN A 74 -10.32 4.78 -18.11
C ASN A 74 -10.05 5.06 -19.60
N GLY A 75 -8.82 4.80 -20.06
CA GLY A 75 -8.46 4.93 -21.46
C GLY A 75 -9.13 3.86 -22.34
N SER A 76 -9.74 4.25 -23.45
CA SER A 76 -10.29 3.29 -24.43
C SER A 76 -9.19 2.37 -24.96
N GLY A 77 -9.46 1.06 -24.99
CA GLY A 77 -8.49 0.04 -25.41
C GLY A 77 -7.45 -0.36 -24.34
N ASN A 78 -7.43 0.31 -23.17
CA ASN A 78 -6.49 -0.01 -22.10
C ASN A 78 -7.10 -0.95 -21.05
N SER A 79 -6.32 -1.94 -20.63
CA SER A 79 -6.65 -2.82 -19.51
C SER A 79 -6.22 -2.18 -18.19
N HIS A 80 -7.07 -2.25 -17.18
CA HIS A 80 -6.82 -1.70 -15.86
C HIS A 80 -6.94 -2.79 -14.79
N VAL A 81 -6.32 -2.55 -13.64
CA VAL A 81 -6.46 -3.35 -12.42
C VAL A 81 -6.67 -2.39 -11.24
N TYR A 82 -7.39 -2.86 -10.23
CA TYR A 82 -7.60 -2.10 -9.01
C TYR A 82 -7.65 -3.00 -7.77
N TRP A 83 -7.00 -2.54 -6.71
CA TRP A 83 -7.00 -3.15 -5.38
C TRP A 83 -7.71 -2.22 -4.41
N GLY A 84 -8.71 -2.75 -3.71
CA GLY A 84 -9.55 -1.96 -2.81
C GLY A 84 -9.48 -2.46 -1.37
N TRP A 85 -9.37 -1.54 -0.42
CA TRP A 85 -9.46 -1.84 1.01
C TRP A 85 -10.68 -1.15 1.61
N LYS A 86 -11.44 -1.90 2.41
CA LYS A 86 -12.61 -1.40 3.14
C LYS A 86 -12.19 -0.89 4.52
N GLY A 87 -12.41 0.40 4.76
CA GLY A 87 -12.33 1.04 6.06
C GLY A 87 -13.66 0.95 6.81
N GLY A 88 -13.95 1.97 7.62
CA GLY A 88 -15.19 2.05 8.41
C GLY A 88 -16.41 2.52 7.63
N GLY A 89 -16.27 2.83 6.33
CA GLY A 89 -17.27 3.56 5.54
C GLY A 89 -17.13 5.07 5.74
N ASN A 90 -18.24 5.75 6.07
CA ASN A 90 -18.25 7.21 6.16
C ASN A 90 -17.17 7.73 7.14
N ALA A 91 -16.40 8.71 6.68
CA ALA A 91 -15.37 9.34 7.50
C ALA A 91 -15.98 10.02 8.73
N VAL A 92 -15.37 9.81 9.89
CA VAL A 92 -15.77 10.43 11.17
C VAL A 92 -14.63 11.25 11.74
N SER A 93 -14.97 12.28 12.51
CA SER A 93 -13.95 13.06 13.23
C SER A 93 -13.31 12.20 14.33
N ASN A 94 -12.00 12.31 14.50
CA ASN A 94 -11.26 11.64 15.54
C ASN A 94 -10.40 12.63 16.32
N ALA A 95 -10.57 12.70 17.64
CA ALA A 95 -9.80 13.58 18.51
C ALA A 95 -8.63 12.86 19.22
N THR A 96 -8.34 11.60 18.85
CA THR A 96 -7.24 10.82 19.44
C THR A 96 -5.90 11.29 18.88
N GLY A 97 -4.97 11.65 19.77
CA GLY A 97 -3.68 12.23 19.41
C GLY A 97 -3.71 13.75 19.48
N ASN A 98 -2.75 14.41 18.82
CA ASN A 98 -2.58 15.87 18.84
C ASN A 98 -2.54 16.51 17.44
N ALA A 99 -2.75 15.74 16.38
CA ALA A 99 -3.00 16.28 15.05
C ALA A 99 -4.39 16.93 14.99
N SER A 100 -4.53 17.98 14.19
CA SER A 100 -5.77 18.75 14.10
C SER A 100 -6.65 18.27 12.94
N SER A 101 -7.96 18.50 13.06
CA SER A 101 -8.95 18.23 12.01
C SER A 101 -8.88 16.81 11.44
N VAL A 102 -8.62 15.82 12.31
CA VAL A 102 -8.45 14.44 11.86
C VAL A 102 -9.80 13.84 11.50
N MET A 103 -9.89 13.34 10.27
CA MET A 103 -11.01 12.55 9.77
C MET A 103 -10.51 11.14 9.46
N ILE A 104 -11.26 10.12 9.86
CA ILE A 104 -10.84 8.73 9.73
C ILE A 104 -11.96 7.82 9.23
N SER A 105 -11.59 6.83 8.44
CA SER A 105 -12.38 5.63 8.17
C SER A 105 -11.54 4.41 8.55
N ALA A 106 -11.96 3.65 9.57
CA ALA A 106 -11.20 2.55 10.14
C ALA A 106 -12.02 1.25 10.24
N ASN A 107 -11.41 0.15 9.82
CA ASN A 107 -11.92 -1.21 9.95
C ASN A 107 -10.92 -2.06 10.72
N PRO A 108 -11.01 -2.09 12.07
CA PRO A 108 -10.11 -2.91 12.88
C PRO A 108 -10.26 -4.40 12.57
N THR A 109 -11.43 -4.86 12.10
CA THR A 109 -11.65 -6.27 11.74
C THR A 109 -10.85 -6.68 10.50
N ALA A 110 -10.77 -5.80 9.49
CA ALA A 110 -9.93 -6.00 8.31
C ALA A 110 -8.51 -5.44 8.48
N GLY A 111 -8.19 -4.85 9.64
CA GLY A 111 -6.89 -4.27 9.93
C GLY A 111 -6.50 -3.14 8.99
N PHE A 112 -7.45 -2.31 8.54
CA PHE A 112 -7.17 -1.19 7.62
C PHE A 112 -7.82 0.11 8.10
N SER A 113 -7.08 1.21 7.99
CA SER A 113 -7.60 2.55 8.21
C SER A 113 -6.99 3.56 7.24
N VAL A 114 -7.79 4.55 6.86
CA VAL A 114 -7.32 5.79 6.23
C VAL A 114 -7.65 6.97 7.15
N ALA A 115 -6.66 7.80 7.45
CA ALA A 115 -6.81 9.00 8.25
C ALA A 115 -6.25 10.20 7.50
N THR A 116 -6.97 11.31 7.50
CA THR A 116 -6.48 12.61 7.04
C THR A 116 -6.43 13.57 8.22
N GLY A 117 -5.63 14.62 8.11
CA GLY A 117 -5.59 15.67 9.12
C GLY A 117 -4.69 16.80 8.67
N VAL A 118 -4.46 17.74 9.59
CA VAL A 118 -3.46 18.79 9.41
C VAL A 118 -2.47 18.80 10.56
N SER A 119 -1.23 19.19 10.28
CA SER A 119 -0.24 19.46 11.31
C SER A 119 -0.77 20.50 12.30
N SER A 120 -0.60 20.25 13.59
CA SER A 120 -1.04 21.15 14.66
C SER A 120 -0.09 22.35 14.88
N GLY A 121 1.00 22.43 14.10
CA GLY A 121 2.00 23.49 14.24
C GLY A 121 2.89 23.38 15.48
N ILE A 122 2.76 22.30 16.25
CA ILE A 122 3.50 22.07 17.49
C ILE A 122 4.90 21.52 17.17
N THR A 123 5.91 22.06 17.85
CA THR A 123 7.28 21.50 17.86
C THR A 123 7.29 20.14 18.54
N GLY A 124 7.64 19.08 17.81
CA GLY A 124 7.82 17.72 18.33
C GLY A 124 7.03 16.66 17.59
N VAL A 125 6.63 15.61 18.32
CA VAL A 125 5.89 14.47 17.75
C VAL A 125 4.41 14.84 17.58
N ILE A 126 3.96 14.81 16.34
CA ILE A 126 2.56 14.86 15.95
C ILE A 126 2.01 13.42 16.01
N THR A 127 0.90 13.22 16.70
CA THR A 127 0.27 11.91 16.89
C THR A 127 -1.10 11.90 16.25
N VAL A 128 -1.37 10.85 15.48
CA VAL A 128 -2.62 10.67 14.73
C VAL A 128 -3.28 9.38 15.18
N GLY A 129 -4.53 9.48 15.62
CA GLY A 129 -5.35 8.32 15.94
C GLY A 129 -5.74 7.53 14.69
N HIS A 130 -5.45 6.23 14.67
CA HIS A 130 -5.73 5.36 13.50
C HIS A 130 -6.84 4.32 13.74
N GLY A 131 -7.37 4.17 14.95
CA GLY A 131 -8.60 3.40 15.21
C GLY A 131 -8.54 1.89 14.97
N LEU A 132 -7.34 1.29 14.80
CA LEU A 132 -7.19 -0.15 14.52
C LEU A 132 -7.24 -1.03 15.78
N GLY A 133 -7.00 -0.45 16.97
CA GLY A 133 -6.95 -1.22 18.23
C GLY A 133 -5.73 -2.11 18.38
N ALA A 134 -4.82 -2.11 17.40
CA ALA A 134 -3.55 -2.83 17.38
C ALA A 134 -2.53 -2.03 16.57
N ALA A 135 -1.24 -2.20 16.88
CA ALA A 135 -0.19 -1.43 16.22
C ALA A 135 -0.18 -1.71 14.70
N PRO A 136 -0.03 -0.69 13.84
CA PRO A 136 0.17 -0.90 12.43
C PRO A 136 1.42 -1.76 12.18
N SER A 137 1.35 -2.64 11.18
CA SER A 137 2.48 -3.40 10.64
C SER A 137 3.08 -2.71 9.40
N MET A 138 2.28 -1.87 8.72
CA MET A 138 2.71 -1.01 7.62
C MET A 138 1.93 0.31 7.68
N VAL A 139 2.62 1.42 7.42
CA VAL A 139 2.01 2.74 7.31
C VAL A 139 2.55 3.46 6.08
N ILE A 140 1.68 4.07 5.29
CA ILE A 140 2.06 4.99 4.22
C ILE A 140 1.62 6.39 4.63
N PHE A 141 2.57 7.32 4.66
CA PHE A 141 2.37 8.73 4.92
C PHE A 141 2.62 9.55 3.66
N LYS A 142 1.77 10.56 3.43
CA LYS A 142 1.95 11.53 2.36
C LYS A 142 1.52 12.92 2.80
N ASN A 143 2.42 13.89 2.68
CA ASN A 143 2.09 15.31 2.68
C ASN A 143 1.35 15.66 1.38
N ARG A 144 0.21 16.36 1.52
CA ARG A 144 -0.69 16.69 0.42
C ARG A 144 -0.50 18.11 -0.13
N ASP A 145 0.17 18.99 0.60
CA ASP A 145 0.40 20.39 0.20
C ASP A 145 1.79 20.61 -0.43
N TYR A 146 2.70 19.65 -0.30
CA TYR A 146 4.06 19.71 -0.87
C TYR A 146 4.41 18.52 -1.75
N ALA A 147 5.22 18.81 -2.76
CA ALA A 147 5.76 17.79 -3.66
C ALA A 147 6.86 17.01 -2.93
N ASP A 148 6.44 15.96 -2.24
CA ASP A 148 7.28 15.14 -1.39
C ASP A 148 6.94 13.64 -1.50
N SER A 149 7.78 12.79 -0.97
CA SER A 149 7.68 11.34 -1.14
C SER A 149 6.46 10.73 -0.44
N HIS A 150 6.09 9.54 -0.91
CA HIS A 150 5.21 8.61 -0.20
C HIS A 150 6.05 7.79 0.78
N TYR A 151 6.17 8.26 2.01
CA TYR A 151 6.98 7.59 3.01
C TYR A 151 6.29 6.34 3.53
N VAL A 152 7.02 5.25 3.60
CA VAL A 152 6.53 3.96 4.07
C VAL A 152 7.28 3.56 5.33
N TRP A 153 6.55 3.27 6.39
CA TRP A 153 7.04 2.54 7.54
C TRP A 153 6.55 1.10 7.47
N HIS A 154 7.39 0.17 7.92
CA HIS A 154 7.04 -1.24 7.99
C HIS A 154 7.72 -1.87 9.21
N THR A 155 7.04 -2.77 9.92
CA THR A 155 7.55 -3.32 11.19
C THR A 155 8.90 -4.06 11.08
N SER A 156 9.28 -4.46 9.86
CA SER A 156 10.50 -5.23 9.59
C SER A 156 11.66 -4.42 8.99
N ILE A 157 11.62 -3.07 9.00
CA ILE A 157 12.71 -2.23 8.48
C ILE A 157 13.63 -1.65 9.57
N GLY A 158 13.59 -2.20 10.78
CA GLY A 158 14.46 -1.82 11.89
C GLY A 158 13.78 -0.84 12.84
N THR A 159 14.39 0.33 13.07
CA THR A 159 13.91 1.28 14.09
C THR A 159 12.75 2.13 13.57
N ALA A 160 12.07 2.83 14.48
CA ALA A 160 10.97 3.71 14.09
C ALA A 160 11.42 4.94 13.27
N GLN A 161 12.71 5.30 13.20
CA GLN A 161 13.23 6.36 12.31
C GLN A 161 13.40 5.88 10.86
N ASN A 162 13.36 4.58 10.63
CA ASN A 162 13.61 4.03 9.31
C ASN A 162 12.39 4.20 8.42
N TYR A 163 12.65 4.46 7.15
CA TYR A 163 11.61 4.67 6.15
C TYR A 163 12.03 4.09 4.80
N LEU A 164 11.03 3.77 4.01
CA LEU A 164 11.15 3.55 2.58
C LEU A 164 10.34 4.63 1.85
N GLN A 165 10.51 4.68 0.54
CA GLN A 165 9.81 5.62 -0.33
C GLN A 165 9.08 4.82 -1.41
N LEU A 166 7.75 4.91 -1.47
CA LEU A 166 6.95 4.13 -2.41
C LEU A 166 7.20 4.55 -3.87
N ASN A 167 7.60 5.79 -4.09
CA ASN A 167 7.89 6.37 -5.40
C ASN A 167 9.37 6.32 -5.79
N SER A 168 10.16 5.43 -5.17
CA SER A 168 11.62 5.37 -5.36
C SER A 168 12.16 3.93 -5.34
N THR A 169 13.34 3.74 -5.92
CA THR A 169 14.12 2.50 -5.85
C THR A 169 15.13 2.48 -4.70
N ALA A 170 15.16 3.53 -3.86
CA ALA A 170 16.02 3.60 -2.69
C ALA A 170 15.81 2.41 -1.75
N ALA A 171 16.89 2.01 -1.06
CA ALA A 171 16.83 1.10 0.08
C ALA A 171 16.27 1.82 1.32
N THR A 172 16.27 1.14 2.47
CA THR A 172 15.86 1.75 3.74
C THR A 172 16.74 2.97 4.05
N GLY A 173 16.10 4.12 4.20
CA GLY A 173 16.71 5.33 4.75
C GLY A 173 16.43 5.43 6.25
N SER A 174 17.16 6.32 6.94
CA SER A 174 16.91 6.64 8.35
C SER A 174 16.84 8.15 8.51
N SER A 175 15.78 8.63 9.16
CA SER A 175 15.62 10.05 9.44
C SER A 175 14.71 10.26 10.65
N THR A 176 15.11 11.19 11.51
CA THR A 176 14.25 11.67 12.60
C THR A 176 13.15 12.60 12.11
N ALA A 177 13.16 13.01 10.84
CA ALA A 177 12.27 14.01 10.28
C ALA A 177 10.88 13.47 9.88
N ILE A 178 10.70 12.15 9.81
CA ILE A 178 9.49 11.56 9.20
C ILE A 178 8.61 10.95 10.28
N TRP A 179 9.08 9.87 10.89
CA TRP A 179 8.32 9.10 11.86
C TRP A 179 8.67 9.53 13.29
N GLY A 180 7.64 9.86 14.07
CA GLY A 180 7.73 9.92 15.52
C GLY A 180 7.87 8.50 16.08
N GLN A 181 8.57 8.33 17.20
CA GLN A 181 8.82 7.02 17.83
C GLN A 181 7.56 6.39 18.48
N ILE A 182 6.43 6.39 17.78
CA ILE A 182 5.13 5.91 18.26
C ILE A 182 4.45 5.16 17.11
N MET A 183 4.40 3.84 17.23
CA MET A 183 3.52 2.96 16.45
C MET A 183 2.77 2.09 17.45
N SER A 184 1.72 2.64 18.06
CA SER A 184 0.96 1.98 19.13
C SER A 184 -0.38 1.46 18.62
N SER A 185 -1.16 0.81 19.49
CA SER A 185 -2.51 0.34 19.15
C SER A 185 -3.52 1.45 18.84
N THR A 186 -3.19 2.70 19.18
CA THR A 186 -4.08 3.85 19.02
C THR A 186 -3.47 4.98 18.22
N LEU A 187 -2.14 5.11 18.16
CA LEU A 187 -1.45 6.26 17.61
C LEU A 187 -0.35 5.88 16.60
N VAL A 188 -0.30 6.63 15.51
CA VAL A 188 0.88 6.76 14.64
C VAL A 188 1.55 8.09 14.95
N GLY A 189 2.86 8.07 15.16
CA GLY A 189 3.71 9.24 15.39
C GLY A 189 4.35 9.72 14.09
N LEU A 190 4.26 11.02 13.86
CA LEU A 190 4.97 11.76 12.83
C LEU A 190 5.84 12.81 13.52
N ASN A 191 7.00 13.13 12.96
CA ASN A 191 7.79 14.25 13.46
C ASN A 191 7.53 15.48 12.61
N GLN A 192 7.32 16.63 13.27
CA GLN A 192 7.35 17.91 12.58
C GLN A 192 8.78 18.15 12.09
N SER A 193 8.95 18.39 10.79
CA SER A 193 10.26 18.57 10.16
C SER A 193 10.19 19.40 8.88
N SER A 194 11.29 19.66 8.19
CA SER A 194 11.30 20.42 6.92
C SER A 194 10.23 19.96 5.90
N PHE A 195 9.90 18.68 5.90
CA PHE A 195 8.95 18.06 4.98
C PHE A 195 7.49 18.11 5.46
N PHE A 196 7.27 18.44 6.74
CA PHE A 196 5.98 18.52 7.40
C PHE A 196 6.06 19.49 8.60
N SER A 197 6.45 20.75 8.34
CA SER A 197 6.87 21.73 9.37
C SER A 197 5.85 22.80 9.67
N ALA A 198 5.16 23.31 8.65
CA ALA A 198 4.25 24.43 8.84
C ALA A 198 2.95 23.96 9.45
N ALA A 199 2.33 24.79 10.29
CA ALA A 199 0.97 24.56 10.78
C ALA A 199 -0.02 24.45 9.61
N ASN A 200 -1.08 23.68 9.79
CA ASN A 200 -2.15 23.46 8.81
C ASN A 200 -1.74 22.72 7.53
N GLN A 201 -0.53 22.15 7.47
CA GLN A 201 -0.14 21.28 6.35
C GLN A 201 -0.94 19.99 6.37
N LYS A 202 -1.62 19.70 5.26
CA LYS A 202 -2.50 18.54 5.10
C LYS A 202 -1.69 17.27 4.86
N PHE A 203 -2.17 16.18 5.42
CA PHE A 203 -1.60 14.86 5.20
C PHE A 203 -2.67 13.78 5.07
N VAL A 204 -2.21 12.60 4.67
CA VAL A 204 -2.95 11.35 4.74
C VAL A 204 -2.05 10.24 5.26
N LEU A 205 -2.64 9.35 6.05
CA LEU A 205 -2.07 8.10 6.54
C LEU A 205 -2.94 6.94 6.11
N TYR A 206 -2.33 5.96 5.46
CA TYR A 206 -2.92 4.63 5.27
C TYR A 206 -2.20 3.67 6.22
N SER A 207 -2.94 3.00 7.08
CA SER A 207 -2.36 2.09 8.07
C SER A 207 -2.97 0.71 7.94
N TRP A 208 -2.11 -0.30 7.98
CA TRP A 208 -2.51 -1.69 7.99
C TRP A 208 -1.92 -2.42 9.19
N THR A 209 -2.72 -3.27 9.81
CA THR A 209 -2.29 -4.23 10.84
C THR A 209 -2.51 -5.64 10.32
N ALA A 210 -1.61 -6.56 10.69
CA ALA A 210 -1.75 -7.99 10.40
C ALA A 210 -3.04 -8.55 11.03
N ILE A 211 -3.84 -9.24 10.21
CA ILE A 211 -5.04 -9.96 10.64
C ILE A 211 -4.84 -11.45 10.30
N PRO A 212 -4.84 -12.34 11.30
CA PRO A 212 -4.64 -13.77 11.06
C PRO A 212 -5.59 -14.33 9.99
N GLY A 213 -5.03 -15.02 8.99
CA GLY A 213 -5.80 -15.59 7.89
C GLY A 213 -6.28 -14.58 6.83
N TYR A 214 -5.99 -13.29 6.97
CA TYR A 214 -6.36 -12.25 6.00
C TYR A 214 -5.17 -11.40 5.54
N SER A 215 -4.35 -10.88 6.43
CA SER A 215 -3.21 -10.02 6.07
C SER A 215 -1.97 -10.37 6.87
N ALA A 216 -0.81 -10.34 6.21
CA ALA A 216 0.48 -10.65 6.79
C ALA A 216 1.55 -9.68 6.28
N PHE A 217 2.41 -9.27 7.21
CA PHE A 217 3.46 -8.29 6.99
C PHE A 217 4.73 -8.82 7.65
N GLY A 218 5.84 -8.78 6.93
CA GLY A 218 7.08 -9.34 7.46
C GLY A 218 8.25 -9.10 6.53
N SER A 219 9.32 -9.85 6.79
CA SER A 219 10.49 -9.86 5.94
C SER A 219 10.97 -11.27 5.64
N TYR A 220 11.72 -11.40 4.56
CA TYR A 220 12.47 -12.60 4.24
C TYR A 220 13.82 -12.23 3.63
N THR A 221 14.75 -13.16 3.67
CA THR A 221 16.06 -13.02 3.01
C THR A 221 16.01 -13.74 1.68
N GLY A 222 16.38 -13.04 0.60
CA GLY A 222 16.55 -13.67 -0.70
C GLY A 222 17.68 -14.70 -0.65
N ASN A 223 17.56 -15.76 -1.45
CA ASN A 223 18.57 -16.82 -1.51
C ASN A 223 19.28 -16.92 -2.87
N GLY A 224 18.88 -16.14 -3.88
CA GLY A 224 19.49 -16.18 -5.20
C GLY A 224 19.30 -17.51 -5.94
N SER A 225 18.28 -18.30 -5.60
CA SER A 225 17.99 -19.60 -6.20
C SER A 225 16.60 -19.66 -6.81
N ALA A 226 16.44 -20.38 -7.92
CA ALA A 226 15.13 -20.71 -8.48
C ALA A 226 14.30 -21.63 -7.56
N ASP A 227 14.96 -22.39 -6.68
CA ASP A 227 14.31 -22.97 -5.50
C ASP A 227 14.36 -21.95 -4.36
N GLY A 228 13.60 -20.87 -4.54
CA GLY A 228 13.69 -19.67 -3.73
C GLY A 228 13.10 -19.82 -2.33
N THR A 229 13.29 -18.79 -1.52
CA THR A 229 12.72 -18.71 -0.17
C THR A 229 11.20 -18.88 -0.23
N PHE A 230 10.69 -19.83 0.57
CA PHE A 230 9.26 -19.96 0.84
C PHE A 230 8.88 -19.11 2.04
N VAL A 231 7.81 -18.33 1.91
CA VAL A 231 7.27 -17.48 2.98
C VAL A 231 5.89 -17.97 3.34
N TYR A 232 5.73 -18.46 4.57
CA TYR A 232 4.46 -18.91 5.11
C TYR A 232 3.62 -17.71 5.58
N LEU A 233 2.39 -17.62 5.09
CA LEU A 233 1.40 -16.60 5.44
C LEU A 233 0.18 -17.19 6.19
N GLY A 234 -0.04 -18.50 6.08
CA GLY A 234 -1.24 -19.16 6.61
C GLY A 234 -2.50 -18.98 5.75
N PHE A 235 -2.36 -18.37 4.57
CA PHE A 235 -3.42 -18.20 3.57
C PHE A 235 -2.81 -18.11 2.17
N ARG A 236 -3.65 -18.30 1.13
CA ARG A 236 -3.28 -18.00 -0.25
C ARG A 236 -3.34 -16.49 -0.49
N PRO A 237 -2.23 -15.81 -0.79
CA PRO A 237 -2.27 -14.39 -1.06
C PRO A 237 -2.95 -14.14 -2.42
N ARG A 238 -3.74 -13.07 -2.46
CA ARG A 238 -4.31 -12.48 -3.66
C ARG A 238 -3.65 -11.16 -4.00
N PHE A 239 -2.99 -10.52 -3.06
CA PHE A 239 -2.13 -9.38 -3.29
C PHE A 239 -0.80 -9.62 -2.60
N LEU A 240 0.29 -9.30 -3.27
CA LEU A 240 1.64 -9.35 -2.75
C LEU A 240 2.42 -8.12 -3.20
N LEU A 241 2.88 -7.33 -2.24
CA LEU A 241 3.80 -6.21 -2.46
C LEU A 241 5.13 -6.54 -1.80
N ILE A 242 6.22 -6.49 -2.56
CA ILE A 242 7.58 -6.80 -2.11
C ILE A 242 8.49 -5.59 -2.35
N LYS A 243 9.43 -5.35 -1.43
CA LYS A 243 10.51 -4.37 -1.61
C LYS A 243 11.83 -4.85 -1.03
N ASN A 244 12.90 -4.76 -1.83
CA ASN A 244 14.27 -4.88 -1.34
C ASN A 244 14.60 -3.69 -0.43
N THR A 245 14.97 -3.97 0.81
CA THR A 245 15.21 -2.96 1.86
C THR A 245 16.67 -2.67 2.12
N THR A 246 17.58 -3.47 1.56
CA THR A 246 19.03 -3.41 1.81
C THR A 246 19.81 -2.79 0.67
N THR A 247 19.32 -2.93 -0.58
CA THR A 247 20.05 -2.49 -1.77
C THR A 247 19.21 -1.52 -2.60
N ALA A 248 19.78 -0.36 -2.89
CA ALA A 248 19.15 0.66 -3.72
C ALA A 248 19.17 0.27 -5.20
N GLY A 249 18.29 0.87 -6.00
CA GLY A 249 18.19 0.59 -7.44
C GLY A 249 17.17 -0.51 -7.78
N TYR A 250 16.54 -1.13 -6.78
CA TYR A 250 15.49 -2.14 -6.97
C TYR A 250 14.10 -1.57 -6.69
N SER A 251 13.17 -1.85 -7.61
CA SER A 251 11.80 -1.38 -7.60
C SER A 251 10.94 -2.13 -6.58
N TRP A 252 9.79 -1.52 -6.26
CA TRP A 252 8.69 -2.22 -5.60
C TRP A 252 8.06 -3.19 -6.60
N ILE A 253 7.75 -4.40 -6.15
CA ILE A 253 7.12 -5.43 -6.98
C ILE A 253 5.72 -5.70 -6.45
N LEU A 254 4.72 -5.53 -7.32
CA LEU A 254 3.32 -5.82 -7.01
C LEU A 254 2.81 -6.93 -7.93
N GLU A 255 2.42 -8.03 -7.31
CA GLU A 255 1.81 -9.19 -7.96
C GLU A 255 0.45 -9.53 -7.33
N ASP A 256 -0.44 -10.12 -8.11
CA ASP A 256 -1.71 -10.68 -7.62
C ASP A 256 -2.11 -11.93 -8.38
N SER A 257 -2.82 -12.83 -7.69
CA SER A 257 -3.24 -14.13 -8.22
C SER A 257 -4.45 -14.07 -9.14
N VAL A 258 -4.97 -12.86 -9.41
CA VAL A 258 -6.10 -12.66 -10.33
C VAL A 258 -5.60 -12.48 -11.75
N ARG A 259 -4.52 -11.70 -11.90
CA ARG A 259 -3.81 -11.53 -13.16
C ARG A 259 -3.07 -12.81 -13.56
N ASP A 260 -2.52 -13.54 -12.59
CA ASP A 260 -1.90 -14.85 -12.78
C ASP A 260 -2.66 -15.96 -12.05
N GLN A 261 -3.62 -16.58 -12.74
CA GLN A 261 -4.49 -17.62 -12.15
C GLN A 261 -3.78 -18.96 -11.92
N TYR A 262 -2.62 -19.16 -12.56
CA TYR A 262 -1.83 -20.38 -12.50
C TYR A 262 -0.41 -20.09 -12.07
N ASN A 263 0.17 -21.02 -11.33
CA ASN A 263 1.60 -21.01 -11.08
C ASN A 263 2.35 -21.55 -12.30
N VAL A 264 3.54 -21.05 -12.62
CA VAL A 264 4.25 -19.96 -11.90
C VAL A 264 3.73 -18.60 -12.37
N ALA A 265 3.33 -17.72 -11.44
CA ALA A 265 2.93 -16.36 -11.74
C ALA A 265 4.14 -15.56 -12.25
N SER A 266 3.90 -14.63 -13.18
CA SER A 266 5.00 -13.92 -13.85
C SER A 266 4.71 -12.46 -14.20
N THR A 267 3.47 -12.00 -14.02
CA THR A 267 3.06 -10.62 -14.29
C THR A 267 3.34 -9.74 -13.08
N ARG A 268 4.01 -8.61 -13.32
CA ARG A 268 4.30 -7.63 -12.27
C ARG A 268 3.85 -6.22 -12.63
N LEU A 269 3.61 -5.44 -11.60
CA LEU A 269 3.47 -3.99 -11.66
C LEU A 269 4.45 -3.34 -10.70
N LEU A 270 4.84 -2.11 -11.02
CA LEU A 270 5.87 -1.35 -10.31
C LEU A 270 5.26 -0.07 -9.73
N PRO A 271 4.82 -0.09 -8.45
CA PRO A 271 4.28 1.09 -7.76
C PRO A 271 5.08 2.39 -7.91
N ASN A 272 6.40 2.27 -8.08
CA ASN A 272 7.33 3.40 -8.18
C ASN A 272 7.60 3.86 -9.62
N THR A 273 7.01 3.25 -10.65
CA THR A 273 7.19 3.67 -12.06
C THR A 273 5.85 3.81 -12.79
N THR A 274 5.90 4.32 -14.02
CA THR A 274 4.73 4.42 -14.89
C THR A 274 4.65 3.27 -15.90
N ASP A 275 5.58 2.32 -15.83
CA ASP A 275 5.74 1.27 -16.83
C ASP A 275 4.47 0.43 -16.98
N ALA A 276 4.26 -0.08 -18.19
CA ALA A 276 3.22 -1.06 -18.44
C ALA A 276 3.49 -2.36 -17.66
N GLU A 277 2.48 -3.23 -17.59
CA GLU A 277 2.66 -4.58 -17.04
C GLU A 277 3.78 -5.32 -17.78
N ALA A 278 4.64 -5.97 -17.01
CA ALA A 278 5.76 -6.75 -17.55
C ALA A 278 5.66 -8.20 -17.09
N THR A 279 6.17 -9.12 -17.92
CA THR A 279 6.14 -10.56 -17.65
C THR A 279 7.54 -11.18 -17.62
N GLY A 280 7.68 -12.35 -16.99
CA GLY A 280 8.79 -13.27 -17.21
C GLY A 280 10.09 -13.00 -16.45
N THR A 281 10.09 -12.07 -15.50
CA THR A 281 11.29 -11.73 -14.68
C THR A 281 11.04 -11.77 -13.17
N HIS A 282 9.81 -12.00 -12.72
CA HIS A 282 9.46 -12.15 -11.31
C HIS A 282 8.58 -13.38 -11.22
N LEU A 283 9.20 -14.52 -10.91
CA LEU A 283 8.51 -15.79 -10.92
C LEU A 283 8.15 -16.15 -9.48
N ILE A 284 6.86 -16.24 -9.19
CA ILE A 284 6.34 -16.55 -7.85
C ILE A 284 5.28 -17.64 -7.95
N ASP A 285 5.30 -18.59 -7.01
CA ASP A 285 4.15 -19.45 -6.77
C ASP A 285 3.26 -18.85 -5.68
N PHE A 286 1.99 -18.66 -5.98
CA PHE A 286 0.95 -18.43 -4.98
C PHE A 286 0.43 -19.78 -4.47
N LEU A 287 0.81 -20.10 -3.24
CA LEU A 287 0.49 -21.37 -2.57
C LEU A 287 -0.67 -21.19 -1.60
N SER A 288 -1.33 -22.28 -1.22
CA SER A 288 -2.49 -22.24 -0.31
C SER A 288 -2.19 -21.62 1.07
N ASN A 289 -0.92 -21.56 1.45
CA ASN A 289 -0.43 -21.13 2.74
C ASN A 289 0.66 -20.05 2.67
N GLY A 290 0.94 -19.49 1.50
CA GLY A 290 2.00 -18.50 1.35
C GLY A 290 2.43 -18.28 -0.08
N PHE A 291 3.69 -17.90 -0.26
CA PHE A 291 4.29 -17.75 -1.58
C PHE A 291 5.71 -18.31 -1.63
N LYS A 292 6.16 -18.69 -2.83
CA LYS A 292 7.52 -19.17 -3.07
C LYS A 292 8.15 -18.47 -4.26
N LEU A 293 9.36 -17.96 -4.07
CA LEU A 293 10.15 -17.36 -5.14
C LEU A 293 10.68 -18.46 -6.07
N ARG A 294 10.58 -18.25 -7.38
CA ARG A 294 10.91 -19.23 -8.42
C ARG A 294 11.98 -18.75 -9.40
N ASN A 295 12.67 -17.67 -9.06
CA ASN A 295 13.79 -17.15 -9.83
C ASN A 295 14.82 -16.46 -8.93
N THR A 296 15.80 -15.80 -9.53
CA THR A 296 16.90 -15.11 -8.86
C THR A 296 16.84 -13.59 -9.06
N ASP A 297 15.66 -13.04 -9.32
CA ASP A 297 15.51 -11.62 -9.67
C ASP A 297 15.91 -10.72 -8.50
N SER A 298 16.70 -9.69 -8.76
CA SER A 298 17.24 -8.87 -7.67
C SER A 298 16.20 -8.04 -6.91
N ASN A 299 15.03 -7.77 -7.51
CA ASN A 299 13.92 -7.08 -6.86
C ASN A 299 13.15 -7.97 -5.88
N THR A 300 13.31 -9.30 -5.92
CA THR A 300 12.55 -10.22 -5.04
C THR A 300 13.38 -11.34 -4.41
N ASN A 301 14.46 -11.81 -5.02
CA ASN A 301 15.22 -12.97 -4.59
C ASN A 301 16.72 -12.92 -4.95
N SER A 302 17.41 -11.82 -4.64
CA SER A 302 18.86 -11.68 -4.88
C SER A 302 19.71 -12.56 -3.95
N VAL A 303 21.00 -12.67 -4.29
CA VAL A 303 21.98 -13.63 -3.78
C VAL A 303 22.15 -13.57 -2.25
N SER A 304 22.08 -14.76 -1.66
CA SER A 304 21.89 -15.10 -0.25
C SER A 304 22.50 -14.20 0.83
N GLY A 305 21.73 -13.93 1.89
CA GLY A 305 22.22 -13.48 3.20
C GLY A 305 22.36 -11.97 3.38
N THR A 306 22.43 -11.21 2.28
CA THR A 306 22.58 -9.74 2.33
C THR A 306 21.33 -8.99 1.88
N SER A 307 20.55 -9.55 0.95
CA SER A 307 19.34 -8.92 0.46
C SER A 307 18.14 -9.30 1.32
N VAL A 308 17.66 -8.34 2.11
CA VAL A 308 16.43 -8.47 2.89
C VAL A 308 15.30 -7.77 2.14
N TYR A 309 14.14 -8.41 2.16
CA TYR A 309 12.92 -7.93 1.52
C TYR A 309 11.84 -7.82 2.56
N ILE A 310 11.03 -6.77 2.49
CA ILE A 310 9.75 -6.73 3.19
C ILE A 310 8.62 -7.17 2.26
N TYR A 311 7.54 -7.65 2.86
CA TYR A 311 6.30 -7.94 2.14
C TYR A 311 5.08 -7.42 2.86
N ALA A 312 4.07 -7.05 2.08
CA ALA A 312 2.68 -6.91 2.51
C ALA A 312 1.82 -7.84 1.67
N ALA A 313 1.13 -8.78 2.30
CA ALA A 313 0.32 -9.78 1.64
C ALA A 313 -1.11 -9.77 2.17
N PHE A 314 -2.09 -9.89 1.28
CA PHE A 314 -3.51 -9.95 1.62
C PHE A 314 -4.17 -11.16 0.95
N ALA A 315 -5.05 -11.83 1.66
CA ALA A 315 -5.70 -13.07 1.27
C ALA A 315 -6.77 -12.86 0.20
N GLU A 316 -7.05 -13.91 -0.56
CA GLU A 316 -8.10 -13.93 -1.58
C GLU A 316 -9.50 -13.78 -1.02
N ILE A 317 -9.75 -14.30 0.18
CA ILE A 317 -10.98 -14.23 0.98
C ILE A 317 -10.51 -14.22 2.44
N PRO A 318 -11.00 -13.33 3.33
CA PRO A 318 -10.83 -13.53 4.77
C PRO A 318 -11.56 -14.83 5.12
N PHE A 319 -10.84 -15.94 5.25
CA PHE A 319 -11.45 -17.25 5.46
C PHE A 319 -12.27 -17.24 6.76
N LYS A 320 -13.58 -17.10 6.63
CA LYS A 320 -14.51 -17.89 7.44
C LYS A 320 -14.43 -19.29 6.84
N PHE A 321 -13.99 -20.25 7.67
CA PHE A 321 -14.07 -21.73 7.57
C PHE A 321 -12.71 -22.43 7.72
N SER A 322 -12.31 -22.68 8.96
CA SER A 322 -12.04 -24.06 9.43
C SER A 322 -11.89 -24.07 10.96
N ARG A 323 -13.01 -24.23 11.67
CA ARG A 323 -13.00 -25.05 12.89
C ARG A 323 -13.49 -26.41 12.46
N ALA A 324 -12.58 -27.26 12.01
CA ALA A 324 -12.77 -28.69 12.08
C ALA A 324 -12.16 -29.17 13.40
N ARG A 325 -13.00 -29.31 14.41
CA ARG A 325 -12.87 -30.37 15.42
C ARG A 325 -14.25 -30.82 15.84
#